data_AF-A0A9E4JL40-F1
#
_entry.id   AF-A0A9E4JL40-F1
#
_cell.length_a   1.000
_cell.length_b   1.000
_cell.length_c   1.000
_cell.angle_alpha   90.00
_cell.angle_beta   90.00
_cell.angle_gamma   90.00
#
_symmetry.space_group_name_H-M   'P 1'
#
loop_
_entity.id
_entity.type
_entity.pdbx_description
1 polymer ?
#
loop_
_entity_poly.entity_id
_entity_poly.type
_entity_poly.pdbx_seq_one_letter_code
_entity_poly.pdbx_strand_id
1 'polypeptide(L)'
;MKATTSRQFPSLAAWSVKLIGAILIVSSLVDYLILLIPPNLLNRGWQLSVTSQLVDRGIVPMVGMGLVLIGFWMDSVTSGGSQKPIKALVDLRFWIALLASVLGLLYLLLFPLHLNNTRLARAEALSQIQQQASQAETQLETQLGSDQFQQQVEQRKNLLKNQFSSVIQNEEQLNQLLAREDLPQQVKDVLEQSKTNPQVLEQFLEQQADSLPTQLLTQIRERQQQLEEQAKTRSLKSSLQTGISSLLLAIGYIGVGFTGLKGVGILGGGRRKPPAG
;
A
#
# COMPACT_ATOMS: atom_id res chain seq x y z
N MET A 1 24.37 10.14 62.24
CA MET A 1 23.93 9.11 61.27
C MET A 1 24.32 9.58 59.87
N LYS A 2 25.25 8.87 59.21
CA LYS A 2 25.70 9.18 57.84
C LYS A 2 24.73 8.52 56.85
N ALA A 3 24.12 9.31 55.98
CA ALA A 3 23.35 8.79 54.86
C ALA A 3 24.30 8.14 53.85
N THR A 4 24.25 6.82 53.75
CA THR A 4 24.93 6.05 52.71
C THR A 4 24.08 6.01 51.44
N THR A 5 24.68 6.55 50.37
CA THR A 5 24.70 6.00 49.02
C THR A 5 23.36 5.70 48.33
N SER A 6 22.94 6.62 47.47
CA SER A 6 21.95 6.37 46.40
C SER A 6 22.47 6.74 44.99
N ARG A 7 23.80 6.86 44.80
CA ARG A 7 24.41 7.30 43.52
C ARG A 7 24.68 6.21 42.48
N GLN A 8 24.42 4.92 42.75
CA GLN A 8 24.76 3.82 41.84
C GLN A 8 23.65 3.44 40.83
N PHE A 9 22.38 3.66 41.15
CA PHE A 9 21.26 3.36 40.24
C PHE A 9 21.20 4.23 38.97
N PRO A 10 21.53 5.53 38.99
CA PRO A 10 21.41 6.38 37.80
C PRO A 10 22.39 6.03 36.66
N SER A 11 23.59 5.54 37.00
CA SER A 11 24.62 5.22 36.00
C SER A 11 24.32 3.91 35.26
N LEU A 12 23.80 2.90 35.95
CA LEU A 12 23.39 1.64 35.32
C LEU A 12 22.18 1.87 34.40
N ALA A 13 21.21 2.68 34.83
CA ALA A 13 20.05 3.02 34.00
C ALA A 13 20.46 3.77 32.73
N ALA A 14 21.32 4.79 32.85
CA ALA A 14 21.82 5.53 31.70
C ALA A 14 22.62 4.65 30.72
N TRP A 15 23.43 3.71 31.25
CA TRP A 15 24.16 2.76 30.42
C TRP A 15 23.22 1.80 29.68
N SER A 16 22.24 1.21 30.37
CA SER A 16 21.26 0.30 29.76
C SER A 16 20.45 0.98 28.65
N VAL A 17 20.01 2.22 28.86
CA VAL A 17 19.24 2.99 27.87
C VAL A 17 20.09 3.24 26.60
N LYS A 18 21.37 3.58 26.76
CA LYS A 18 22.30 3.74 25.62
C LYS A 18 22.53 2.42 24.89
N LEU A 19 22.69 1.32 25.63
CA LEU A 19 22.93 0.00 25.05
C LEU A 19 21.72 -0.45 24.21
N ILE A 20 20.50 -0.33 24.75
CA ILE A 20 19.26 -0.65 24.04
C ILE A 20 19.13 0.23 22.79
N GLY A 21 19.36 1.54 22.92
CA GLY A 21 19.30 2.46 21.79
C GLY A 21 20.32 2.12 20.69
N ALA A 22 21.56 1.77 21.08
CA ALA A 22 22.60 1.35 20.15
C ALA A 22 22.24 0.05 19.42
N ILE A 23 21.69 -0.94 20.14
CA ILE A 23 21.23 -2.20 19.54
C ILE A 23 20.13 -1.94 18.50
N LEU A 24 19.16 -1.07 18.80
CA LEU A 24 18.10 -0.72 17.86
C LEU A 24 18.64 -0.05 16.58
N ILE A 25 19.61 0.85 16.72
CA ILE A 25 20.26 1.49 15.56
C ILE A 25 20.99 0.42 14.73
N VAL A 26 21.83 -0.41 15.35
CA VAL A 26 22.60 -1.42 14.61
C VAL A 26 21.68 -2.45 13.94
N SER A 27 20.67 -2.95 14.66
CA SER A 27 19.71 -3.93 14.12
C SER A 27 18.95 -3.36 12.91
N SER A 28 18.47 -2.13 13.00
CA SER A 28 17.76 -1.49 11.88
C SER A 28 18.67 -1.24 10.67
N LEU A 29 19.94 -0.89 10.89
CA LEU A 29 20.90 -0.73 9.79
C LEU A 29 21.19 -2.07 9.09
N VAL A 30 21.32 -3.16 9.85
CA VAL A 30 21.47 -4.51 9.28
C VAL A 30 20.25 -4.89 8.45
N ASP A 31 19.04 -4.63 8.96
CA ASP A 31 17.80 -4.87 8.21
C ASP A 31 17.74 -4.07 6.91
N TYR A 32 18.19 -2.81 6.93
CA TYR A 32 18.28 -1.99 5.71
C TYR A 32 19.27 -2.57 4.71
N LEU A 33 20.44 -3.03 5.15
CA LEU A 33 21.43 -3.65 4.27
C LEU A 33 20.90 -4.94 3.62
N ILE A 34 20.20 -5.78 4.38
CA ILE A 34 19.57 -7.02 3.87
C ILE A 34 18.52 -6.69 2.81
N LEU A 35 17.73 -5.64 3.04
CA LEU A 35 16.67 -5.20 2.15
C LEU A 35 17.17 -4.68 0.80
N LEU A 36 18.43 -4.22 0.72
CA LEU A 36 19.04 -3.80 -0.54
C LEU A 36 19.44 -4.97 -1.45
N ILE A 37 19.31 -6.23 -1.01
CA ILE A 37 19.77 -7.42 -1.74
C ILE A 37 18.56 -8.24 -2.24
N PRO A 38 18.49 -8.58 -3.54
CA PRO A 38 19.39 -8.20 -4.63
C PRO A 38 19.16 -6.76 -5.11
N PRO A 39 20.21 -5.98 -5.40
CA PRO A 39 20.06 -4.58 -5.80
C PRO A 39 19.51 -4.49 -7.23
N ASN A 40 18.36 -3.83 -7.40
CA ASN A 40 17.79 -3.57 -8.72
C ASN A 40 17.28 -2.13 -8.84
N LEU A 41 18.23 -1.19 -8.91
CA LEU A 41 17.98 0.25 -8.98
C LEU A 41 17.24 0.67 -10.27
N LEU A 42 17.14 -0.18 -11.30
CA LEU A 42 16.42 0.16 -12.54
C LEU A 42 14.97 -0.33 -12.51
N ASN A 43 14.64 -1.32 -11.68
CA ASN A 43 13.30 -1.85 -11.59
C ASN A 43 12.43 -0.98 -10.66
N ARG A 44 11.35 -0.41 -11.21
CA ARG A 44 10.43 0.45 -10.44
C ARG A 44 9.74 -0.29 -9.30
N GLY A 45 9.37 -1.55 -9.51
CA GLY A 45 8.76 -2.39 -8.47
C GLY A 45 9.70 -2.61 -7.29
N TRP A 46 10.99 -2.86 -7.57
CA TRP A 46 12.03 -2.92 -6.53
C TRP A 46 12.15 -1.59 -5.81
N GLN A 47 12.26 -0.46 -6.54
CA GLN A 47 12.38 0.87 -5.93
C GLN A 47 11.18 1.19 -5.02
N LEU A 48 9.96 0.89 -5.46
CA LEU A 48 8.73 1.12 -4.68
C LEU A 48 8.70 0.25 -3.43
N SER A 49 9.03 -1.04 -3.55
CA SER A 49 9.05 -1.99 -2.43
C SER A 49 10.09 -1.60 -1.38
N VAL A 50 11.33 -1.34 -1.81
CA VAL A 50 12.42 -0.90 -0.95
C VAL A 50 12.07 0.40 -0.25
N THR A 51 11.56 1.39 -0.99
CA THR A 51 11.18 2.68 -0.41
C THR A 51 10.07 2.53 0.64
N SER A 52 9.02 1.75 0.36
CA SER A 52 7.95 1.52 1.33
C SER A 52 8.49 0.87 2.60
N GLN A 53 9.24 -0.21 2.48
CA GLN A 53 9.76 -0.94 3.62
C GLN A 53 10.77 -0.12 4.45
N LEU A 54 11.58 0.72 3.80
CA LEU A 54 12.54 1.60 4.47
C LEU A 54 11.83 2.71 5.26
N VAL A 55 10.70 3.22 4.73
CA VAL A 55 9.83 4.20 5.40
C VAL A 55 9.07 3.54 6.55
N ASP A 56 8.48 2.37 6.33
CA ASP A 56 7.71 1.64 7.35
C ASP A 56 8.55 1.29 8.58
N ARG A 57 9.84 0.97 8.37
CA ARG A 57 10.81 0.66 9.43
C ARG A 57 11.66 1.87 9.84
N GLY A 58 11.39 3.05 9.30
CA GLY A 58 12.18 4.26 9.51
C GLY A 58 12.16 4.81 10.93
N ILE A 59 11.13 4.45 11.70
CA ILE A 59 10.98 4.90 13.09
C ILE A 59 11.93 4.17 14.06
N VAL A 60 12.33 2.94 13.76
CA VAL A 60 13.15 2.10 14.65
C VAL A 60 14.52 2.74 14.94
N PRO A 61 15.33 3.14 13.93
CA PRO A 61 16.59 3.82 14.21
C PRO A 61 16.38 5.15 14.93
N MET A 62 15.32 5.90 14.61
CA MET A 62 15.01 7.19 15.23
C MET A 62 14.76 7.04 16.74
N VAL A 63 13.97 6.04 17.14
CA VAL A 63 13.76 5.70 18.56
C VAL A 63 15.07 5.30 19.22
N GLY A 64 15.89 4.48 18.54
CA GLY A 64 17.22 4.11 19.03
C GLY A 64 18.11 5.32 19.30
N MET A 65 18.15 6.29 18.37
CA MET A 65 18.88 7.55 18.55
C MET A 65 18.35 8.37 19.73
N GLY A 66 17.02 8.45 19.86
CA GLY A 66 16.37 9.12 20.99
C GLY A 66 16.80 8.53 22.33
N LEU A 67 16.79 7.20 22.46
CA LEU A 67 17.23 6.51 23.67
C LEU A 67 18.71 6.81 23.99
N VAL A 68 19.60 6.72 22.99
CA VAL A 68 21.02 7.03 23.24
C VAL A 68 21.21 8.47 23.73
N LEU A 69 20.50 9.44 23.12
CA LEU A 69 20.56 10.85 23.54
C LEU A 69 19.99 11.06 24.95
N ILE A 70 18.88 10.39 25.30
CA ILE A 70 18.31 10.41 26.66
C ILE A 70 19.32 9.85 27.67
N GLY A 71 20.00 8.75 27.35
CA GLY A 71 21.03 8.19 28.21
C GLY A 71 22.22 9.14 28.41
N PHE A 72 22.62 9.89 27.38
CA PHE A 72 23.64 10.93 27.53
C PHE A 72 23.16 12.10 28.39
N TRP A 73 21.90 12.49 28.26
CA TRP A 73 21.30 13.51 29.10
C TRP A 73 21.26 13.08 30.58
N MET A 74 20.86 11.84 30.87
CA MET A 74 20.88 11.28 32.24
C MET A 74 22.28 11.33 32.87
N ASP A 75 23.32 10.95 32.12
CA ASP A 75 24.71 11.06 32.59
C ASP A 75 25.11 12.51 32.89
N SER A 76 24.68 13.46 32.06
CA SER A 76 25.01 14.87 32.24
C SER A 76 24.39 15.48 33.51
N VAL A 77 23.15 15.10 33.82
CA VAL A 77 22.41 15.54 35.02
C VAL A 77 22.99 14.91 36.29
N THR A 78 23.38 13.63 36.22
CA THR A 78 23.90 12.88 37.38
C THR A 78 25.36 13.17 37.69
N SER A 79 26.15 13.57 36.68
CA SER A 79 27.59 13.86 36.81
C SER A 79 27.92 15.34 37.09
N GLY A 80 26.91 16.18 37.36
CA GLY A 80 27.12 17.58 37.77
C GLY A 80 27.67 18.50 36.66
N GLY A 81 27.34 18.25 35.39
CA GLY A 81 27.57 19.18 34.28
C GLY A 81 29.03 19.34 33.80
N SER A 82 30.00 18.64 34.39
CA SER A 82 31.41 18.76 34.03
C SER A 82 31.82 17.78 32.92
N GLN A 83 31.19 17.87 31.75
CA GLN A 83 31.68 17.12 30.57
C GLN A 83 32.86 17.86 29.94
N LYS A 84 34.06 17.29 30.05
CA LYS A 84 35.23 17.77 29.29
C LYS A 84 34.91 17.79 27.80
N PRO A 85 35.33 18.81 27.03
CA PRO A 85 35.15 18.82 25.59
C PRO A 85 35.95 17.66 24.98
N ILE A 86 35.25 16.60 24.61
CA ILE A 86 35.81 15.48 23.84
C ILE A 86 35.85 15.92 22.37
N LYS A 87 36.91 15.56 21.64
CA LYS A 87 37.01 15.82 20.20
C LYS A 87 35.77 15.25 19.49
N ALA A 88 35.15 16.01 18.59
CA ALA A 88 33.90 15.66 17.93
C ALA A 88 33.90 14.24 17.32
N LEU A 89 35.01 13.80 16.71
CA LEU A 89 35.12 12.48 16.07
C LEU A 89 35.11 11.29 17.05
N VAL A 90 35.42 11.52 18.32
CA VAL A 90 35.42 10.49 19.38
C VAL A 90 34.07 10.45 20.10
N ASP A 91 33.23 11.48 19.92
CA ASP A 91 31.93 11.57 20.58
C ASP A 91 30.87 10.78 19.80
N LEU A 92 30.26 9.79 20.45
CA LEU A 92 29.17 9.01 19.87
C LEU A 92 27.99 9.91 19.44
N ARG A 93 27.77 11.04 20.12
CA ARG A 93 26.72 12.02 19.75
C ARG A 93 26.94 12.60 18.36
N PHE A 94 28.19 12.78 17.93
CA PHE A 94 28.52 13.23 16.59
C PHE A 94 28.10 12.20 15.54
N TRP A 95 28.45 10.92 15.75
CA TRP A 95 28.09 9.84 14.83
C TRP A 95 26.57 9.65 14.72
N ILE A 96 25.84 9.80 15.82
CA ILE A 96 24.37 9.79 15.83
C ILE A 96 23.82 10.98 15.03
N ALA A 97 24.35 12.17 15.24
CA ALA A 97 23.91 13.37 14.53
C ALA A 97 24.20 13.29 13.02
N LEU A 98 25.37 12.76 12.65
CA LEU A 98 25.75 12.51 11.26
C LEU A 98 24.82 11.49 10.62
N LEU A 99 24.60 10.35 11.28
CA LEU A 99 23.69 9.31 10.80
C LEU A 99 22.26 9.84 10.64
N ALA A 100 21.77 10.60 11.62
CA ALA A 100 20.47 11.25 11.55
C ALA A 100 20.38 12.22 10.37
N SER A 101 21.43 13.02 10.12
CA SER A 101 21.45 13.94 8.99
C SER A 101 21.44 13.21 7.64
N VAL A 102 22.17 12.10 7.52
CA VAL A 102 22.20 11.25 6.32
C VAL A 102 20.84 10.61 6.09
N LEU A 103 20.23 10.01 7.11
CA LEU A 103 18.90 9.40 7.01
C LEU A 103 17.82 10.45 6.72
N GLY A 104 17.89 11.63 7.33
CA GLY A 104 16.96 12.73 7.07
C GLY A 104 17.01 13.19 5.62
N LEU A 105 18.21 13.34 5.06
CA LEU A 105 18.38 13.65 3.63
C LEU A 105 17.87 12.51 2.74
N LEU A 106 18.14 11.26 3.11
CA LEU A 106 17.68 10.09 2.39
C LEU A 106 16.14 10.05 2.34
N TYR A 107 15.45 10.20 3.47
CA TYR A 107 13.98 10.21 3.52
C TYR A 107 13.38 11.40 2.77
N LEU A 108 14.06 12.55 2.78
CA LEU A 108 13.66 13.71 1.99
C LEU A 108 13.73 13.43 0.47
N LEU A 109 14.74 12.70 0.02
CA LEU A 109 14.93 12.34 -1.38
C LEU A 109 14.00 11.19 -1.83
N LEU A 110 13.66 10.27 -0.92
CA LEU A 110 12.70 9.20 -1.19
C LEU A 110 11.31 9.74 -1.52
N PHE A 111 10.91 10.87 -0.95
CA PHE A 111 9.61 11.47 -1.19
C PHE A 111 9.34 11.79 -2.68
N PRO A 112 10.12 12.65 -3.37
CA PRO A 112 9.89 12.95 -4.78
C PRO A 112 10.08 11.72 -5.68
N LEU A 113 11.02 10.82 -5.33
CA LEU A 113 11.27 9.59 -6.07
C LEU A 113 10.06 8.65 -6.02
N HIS A 114 9.50 8.42 -4.83
CA HIS A 114 8.35 7.56 -4.63
C HIS A 114 7.11 8.09 -5.36
N LEU A 115 6.85 9.40 -5.27
CA LEU A 115 5.74 10.04 -5.99
C LEU A 115 5.85 9.86 -7.51
N ASN A 116 7.03 10.10 -8.08
CA ASN A 116 7.22 9.96 -9.52
C ASN A 116 7.02 8.50 -9.97
N ASN A 117 7.58 7.54 -9.24
CA ASN A 117 7.45 6.12 -9.56
C ASN A 117 6.02 5.62 -9.41
N THR A 118 5.30 6.02 -8.36
CA THR A 118 3.91 5.62 -8.14
C THR A 118 3.00 6.20 -9.22
N ARG A 119 3.27 7.42 -9.69
CA ARG A 119 2.56 8.02 -10.83
C ARG A 119 2.80 7.24 -12.13
N LEU A 120 4.06 6.88 -12.42
CA LEU A 120 4.40 6.10 -13.62
C LEU A 120 3.79 4.70 -13.57
N ALA A 121 3.89 4.02 -12.43
CA ALA A 121 3.28 2.70 -12.22
C ALA A 121 1.76 2.74 -12.39
N ARG A 122 1.10 3.81 -11.92
CA ARG A 122 -0.34 4.02 -12.15
C ARG A 122 -0.65 4.21 -13.64
N ALA A 123 0.11 5.04 -14.34
CA ALA A 123 -0.10 5.26 -15.78
C ALA A 123 0.08 3.96 -16.58
N GLU A 124 1.11 3.18 -16.23
CA GLU A 124 1.37 1.87 -16.84
C GLU A 124 0.24 0.88 -16.55
N ALA A 125 -0.24 0.78 -15.31
CA ALA A 125 -1.36 -0.08 -14.95
C ALA A 125 -2.65 0.32 -15.69
N LEU A 126 -2.97 1.62 -15.77
CA LEU A 126 -4.13 2.11 -16.51
C LEU A 126 -4.01 1.81 -18.02
N SER A 127 -2.83 1.98 -18.60
CA SER A 127 -2.58 1.63 -20.00
C SER A 127 -2.76 0.13 -20.26
N GLN A 128 -2.29 -0.73 -19.35
CA GLN A 128 -2.46 -2.18 -19.48
C GLN A 128 -3.93 -2.59 -19.34
N ILE A 129 -4.67 -2.01 -18.39
CA ILE A 129 -6.12 -2.24 -18.22
C ILE A 129 -6.87 -1.83 -19.50
N GLN A 130 -6.57 -0.65 -20.05
CA GLN A 130 -7.18 -0.18 -21.29
C GLN A 130 -6.88 -1.11 -22.48
N GLN A 131 -5.63 -1.56 -22.62
CA GLN A 131 -5.24 -2.50 -23.67
C GLN A 131 -5.95 -3.86 -23.53
N GLN A 132 -6.03 -4.40 -22.31
CA GLN A 132 -6.72 -5.66 -22.04
C GLN A 132 -8.22 -5.56 -22.31
N ALA A 133 -8.86 -4.45 -21.90
CA ALA A 133 -10.27 -4.21 -22.16
C ALA A 133 -10.54 -4.09 -23.67
N SER A 134 -9.71 -3.31 -24.39
CA SER A 134 -9.83 -3.16 -25.84
C SER A 134 -9.65 -4.49 -26.57
N GLN A 135 -8.65 -5.31 -26.18
CA GLN A 135 -8.47 -6.64 -26.76
C GLN A 135 -9.66 -7.57 -26.47
N ALA A 136 -10.22 -7.53 -25.26
CA ALA A 136 -11.39 -8.31 -24.90
C ALA A 136 -12.64 -7.87 -25.69
N GLU A 137 -12.85 -6.57 -25.86
CA GLU A 137 -13.94 -6.02 -26.70
C GLU A 137 -13.79 -6.48 -28.16
N THR A 138 -12.60 -6.36 -28.75
CA THR A 138 -12.36 -6.81 -30.14
C THR A 138 -12.54 -8.32 -30.31
N GLN A 139 -12.07 -9.13 -29.36
CA GLN A 139 -12.27 -10.58 -29.38
C GLN A 139 -13.74 -10.94 -29.26
N LEU A 140 -14.48 -10.25 -28.38
CA LEU A 140 -15.91 -10.44 -28.23
C LEU A 140 -16.65 -10.05 -29.52
N GLU A 141 -16.34 -8.90 -30.11
CA GLU A 141 -16.95 -8.45 -31.38
C GLU A 141 -16.72 -9.46 -32.52
N THR A 142 -15.50 -10.00 -32.60
CA THR A 142 -15.15 -11.05 -33.58
C THR A 142 -15.95 -12.34 -33.33
N GLN A 143 -16.14 -12.73 -32.06
CA GLN A 143 -16.95 -13.90 -31.71
C GLN A 143 -18.43 -13.66 -31.99
N LEU A 144 -18.98 -12.50 -31.63
CA LEU A 144 -20.38 -12.13 -31.87
C LEU A 144 -20.73 -12.13 -33.37
N GLY A 145 -19.80 -11.70 -34.22
CA GLY A 145 -19.94 -11.75 -35.68
C GLY A 145 -19.69 -13.12 -36.32
N SER A 146 -19.32 -14.15 -35.53
CA SER A 146 -19.04 -15.48 -36.06
C SER A 146 -20.31 -16.34 -36.15
N ASP A 147 -20.42 -17.11 -37.24
CA ASP A 147 -21.51 -18.08 -37.43
C ASP A 147 -21.57 -19.11 -36.29
N GLN A 148 -20.41 -19.43 -35.67
CA GLN A 148 -20.34 -20.35 -34.54
C GLN A 148 -21.06 -19.81 -33.30
N PHE A 149 -20.92 -18.51 -33.00
CA PHE A 149 -21.61 -17.92 -31.86
C PHE A 149 -23.11 -17.88 -32.08
N GLN A 150 -23.56 -17.48 -33.27
CA GLN A 150 -24.99 -17.50 -33.62
C GLN A 150 -25.57 -18.92 -33.52
N GLN A 151 -24.86 -19.93 -34.04
CA GLN A 151 -25.26 -21.33 -33.90
C GLN A 151 -25.33 -21.79 -32.44
N GLN A 152 -24.39 -21.36 -31.60
CA GLN A 152 -24.36 -21.74 -30.19
C GLN A 152 -25.50 -21.09 -29.40
N VAL A 153 -25.85 -19.83 -29.72
CA VAL A 153 -27.01 -19.13 -29.17
C VAL A 153 -28.31 -19.79 -29.60
N GLU A 154 -28.45 -20.10 -30.89
CA GLU A 154 -29.58 -20.86 -31.46
C GLU A 154 -29.75 -22.24 -30.80
N GLN A 155 -28.66 -23.00 -30.65
CA GLN A 155 -28.69 -24.31 -29.98
C GLN A 155 -29.14 -24.19 -28.52
N ARG A 156 -28.62 -23.19 -27.78
CA ARG A 156 -29.06 -22.94 -26.40
C ARG A 156 -30.53 -22.52 -26.34
N LYS A 157 -30.97 -21.63 -27.22
CA LYS A 157 -32.37 -21.19 -27.33
C LYS A 157 -33.28 -22.40 -27.54
N ASN A 158 -32.94 -23.29 -28.47
CA ASN A 158 -33.71 -24.51 -28.75
C ASN A 158 -33.72 -25.51 -27.57
N LEU A 159 -32.57 -25.70 -26.90
CA LEU A 159 -32.49 -26.54 -25.69
C LEU A 159 -33.35 -25.99 -24.54
N LEU A 160 -33.32 -24.67 -24.32
CA LEU A 160 -34.15 -24.00 -23.32
C LEU A 160 -35.63 -24.07 -23.69
N LYS A 161 -35.97 -23.81 -24.95
CA LYS A 161 -37.34 -23.92 -25.48
C LYS A 161 -37.92 -25.32 -25.22
N ASN A 162 -37.17 -26.37 -25.52
CA ASN A 162 -37.60 -27.75 -25.30
C ASN A 162 -37.78 -28.08 -23.82
N GLN A 163 -36.85 -27.63 -22.96
CA GLN A 163 -36.97 -27.80 -21.51
C GLN A 163 -38.22 -27.10 -20.98
N PHE A 164 -38.41 -25.81 -21.26
CA PHE A 164 -39.59 -25.07 -20.81
C PHE A 164 -40.88 -25.64 -21.38
N SER A 165 -40.90 -26.05 -22.66
CA SER A 165 -42.09 -26.66 -23.27
C SER A 165 -42.47 -27.99 -22.64
N SER A 166 -41.48 -28.82 -22.28
CA SER A 166 -41.74 -30.08 -21.56
C SER A 166 -42.30 -29.86 -20.16
N VAL A 167 -41.83 -28.81 -19.46
CA VAL A 167 -42.37 -28.41 -18.15
C VAL A 167 -43.78 -27.83 -18.29
N ILE A 168 -44.04 -26.99 -19.30
CA ILE A 168 -45.37 -26.39 -19.53
C ILE A 168 -46.42 -27.47 -19.85
N GLN A 169 -46.04 -28.53 -20.56
CA GLN A 169 -46.93 -29.67 -20.87
C GLN A 169 -47.22 -30.57 -19.66
N ASN A 170 -46.41 -30.51 -18.60
CA ASN A 170 -46.56 -31.32 -17.40
C ASN A 170 -47.05 -30.46 -16.22
N GLU A 171 -48.36 -30.48 -15.98
CA GLU A 171 -49.01 -29.63 -14.96
C GLU A 171 -48.45 -29.82 -13.54
N GLU A 172 -48.04 -31.04 -13.16
CA GLU A 172 -47.43 -31.27 -11.84
C GLU A 172 -46.06 -30.59 -11.72
N GLN A 173 -45.22 -30.69 -12.74
CA GLN A 173 -43.88 -30.08 -12.73
C GLN A 173 -43.95 -28.55 -12.82
N LEU A 174 -44.91 -28.03 -13.58
CA LEU A 174 -45.12 -26.60 -13.70
C LEU A 174 -45.62 -25.98 -12.39
N ASN A 175 -46.61 -26.60 -11.73
CA ASN A 175 -47.10 -26.11 -10.44
C ASN A 175 -46.03 -26.20 -9.35
N GLN A 176 -45.17 -27.21 -9.39
CA GLN A 176 -43.99 -27.30 -8.51
C GLN A 176 -42.96 -26.19 -8.78
N LEU A 177 -42.72 -25.83 -10.05
CA LEU A 177 -41.82 -24.73 -10.39
C LEU A 177 -42.40 -23.36 -10.01
N LEU A 178 -43.69 -23.12 -10.26
CA LEU A 178 -44.34 -21.86 -9.92
C LEU A 178 -44.43 -21.65 -8.40
N ALA A 179 -44.52 -22.73 -7.62
CA ALA A 179 -44.51 -22.71 -6.16
C ALA A 179 -43.12 -22.42 -5.53
N ARG A 180 -42.04 -22.41 -6.33
CA ARG A 180 -40.69 -22.07 -5.84
C ARG A 180 -40.55 -20.58 -5.59
N GLU A 181 -40.07 -20.18 -4.42
CA GLU A 181 -39.83 -18.77 -4.07
C GLU A 181 -38.59 -18.17 -4.77
N ASP A 182 -37.64 -19.00 -5.18
CA ASP A 182 -36.37 -18.57 -5.80
C ASP A 182 -36.48 -18.22 -7.29
N LEU A 183 -37.63 -18.47 -7.92
CA LEU A 183 -37.84 -18.19 -9.34
C LEU A 183 -38.18 -16.70 -9.59
N PRO A 184 -37.47 -16.00 -10.50
CA PRO A 184 -37.77 -14.62 -10.84
C PRO A 184 -39.20 -14.45 -11.35
N GLN A 185 -39.88 -13.38 -10.90
CA GLN A 185 -41.29 -13.12 -11.22
C GLN A 185 -41.56 -13.11 -12.73
N GLN A 186 -40.66 -12.53 -13.52
CA GLN A 186 -40.76 -12.49 -14.99
C GLN A 186 -40.79 -13.88 -15.63
N VAL A 187 -40.06 -14.85 -15.07
CA VAL A 187 -40.04 -16.22 -15.59
C VAL A 187 -41.34 -16.94 -15.24
N LYS A 188 -41.91 -16.68 -14.06
CA LYS A 188 -43.23 -17.20 -13.65
C LYS A 188 -44.34 -16.68 -14.55
N ASP A 189 -44.35 -15.38 -14.82
CA ASP A 189 -45.33 -14.73 -15.70
C ASP A 189 -45.24 -15.28 -17.13
N VAL A 190 -44.02 -15.46 -17.64
CA VAL A 190 -43.79 -16.07 -18.95
C VAL A 190 -44.30 -17.50 -18.95
N LEU A 191 -43.98 -18.33 -17.95
CA LEU A 191 -44.43 -19.73 -17.86
C LEU A 191 -45.96 -19.87 -17.78
N GLU A 192 -46.64 -19.00 -17.03
CA GLU A 192 -48.10 -18.99 -16.95
C GLU A 192 -48.75 -18.55 -18.27
N GLN A 193 -48.26 -17.48 -18.89
CA GLN A 193 -48.78 -16.99 -20.17
C GLN A 193 -48.48 -17.96 -21.33
N SER A 194 -47.38 -18.71 -21.21
CA SER A 194 -47.00 -19.73 -22.19
C SER A 194 -47.95 -20.92 -22.24
N LYS A 195 -48.77 -21.14 -21.19
CA LYS A 195 -49.86 -22.14 -21.22
C LYS A 195 -50.85 -21.85 -22.34
N THR A 196 -51.19 -20.58 -22.52
CA THR A 196 -52.23 -20.13 -23.44
C THR A 196 -51.65 -19.65 -24.77
N ASN A 197 -50.41 -19.13 -24.75
CA ASN A 197 -49.74 -18.66 -25.95
C ASN A 197 -48.24 -19.07 -25.97
N PRO A 198 -47.84 -20.09 -26.74
CA PRO A 198 -46.45 -20.54 -26.82
C PRO A 198 -45.49 -19.47 -27.39
N GLN A 199 -46.01 -18.43 -28.05
CA GLN A 199 -45.19 -17.33 -28.59
C GLN A 199 -44.55 -16.46 -27.50
N VAL A 200 -45.12 -16.41 -26.29
CA VAL A 200 -44.58 -15.59 -25.19
C VAL A 200 -43.22 -16.14 -24.73
N LEU A 201 -43.09 -17.46 -24.63
CA LEU A 201 -41.81 -18.12 -24.37
C LEU A 201 -40.78 -17.82 -25.46
N GLU A 202 -41.21 -17.84 -26.72
CA GLU A 202 -40.34 -17.59 -27.88
C GLU A 202 -39.82 -16.15 -27.86
N GLN A 203 -40.69 -15.17 -27.63
CA GLN A 203 -40.32 -13.76 -27.48
C GLN A 203 -39.38 -13.51 -26.29
N PHE A 204 -39.59 -14.17 -25.15
CA PHE A 204 -38.71 -14.05 -24.00
C PHE A 204 -37.30 -14.60 -24.31
N LEU A 205 -37.22 -15.77 -24.95
CA LEU A 205 -35.94 -16.36 -25.34
C LEU A 205 -35.23 -15.53 -26.42
N GLU A 206 -35.97 -14.93 -27.35
CA GLU A 206 -35.45 -13.96 -28.35
C GLU A 206 -34.84 -12.74 -27.65
N GLN A 207 -35.58 -12.11 -26.73
CA GLN A 207 -35.10 -10.95 -25.97
C GLN A 207 -33.88 -11.26 -25.11
N GLN A 208 -33.81 -12.46 -24.52
CA GLN A 208 -32.61 -12.89 -23.81
C GLN A 208 -31.44 -13.04 -24.78
N ALA A 209 -31.63 -13.72 -25.92
CA ALA A 209 -30.58 -13.90 -26.92
C ALA A 209 -30.05 -12.57 -27.46
N ASP A 210 -30.92 -11.61 -27.76
CA ASP A 210 -30.58 -10.27 -28.28
C ASP A 210 -29.85 -9.40 -27.24
N SER A 211 -30.12 -9.61 -25.95
CA SER A 211 -29.47 -8.86 -24.87
C SER A 211 -28.13 -9.44 -24.41
N LEU A 212 -27.81 -10.70 -24.73
CA LEU A 212 -26.54 -11.35 -24.37
C LEU A 212 -25.30 -10.56 -24.85
N PRO A 213 -25.20 -10.10 -26.11
CA PRO A 213 -24.05 -9.33 -26.57
C PRO A 213 -23.84 -8.06 -25.75
N THR A 214 -24.94 -7.35 -25.47
CA THR A 214 -24.92 -6.11 -24.67
C THR A 214 -24.50 -6.38 -23.23
N GLN A 215 -24.95 -7.50 -22.63
CA GLN A 215 -24.55 -7.90 -21.28
C GLN A 215 -23.05 -8.24 -21.20
N LEU A 216 -22.53 -9.02 -22.16
CA LEU A 216 -21.10 -9.38 -22.21
C LEU A 216 -20.21 -8.14 -22.37
N LEU A 217 -20.61 -7.23 -23.25
CA LEU A 217 -19.89 -5.98 -23.46
C LEU A 217 -19.94 -5.10 -22.19
N THR A 218 -21.12 -4.97 -21.58
CA THR A 218 -21.29 -4.22 -20.33
C THR A 218 -20.42 -4.80 -19.22
N GLN A 219 -20.34 -6.12 -19.09
CA GLN A 219 -19.49 -6.78 -18.09
C GLN A 219 -17.99 -6.49 -18.32
N ILE A 220 -17.52 -6.46 -19.57
CA ILE A 220 -16.14 -6.08 -19.89
C ILE A 220 -15.87 -4.64 -19.45
N ARG A 221 -16.79 -3.71 -19.76
CA ARG A 221 -16.66 -2.30 -19.39
C ARG A 221 -16.75 -2.06 -17.88
N GLU A 222 -17.67 -2.72 -17.19
CA GLU A 222 -17.76 -2.65 -15.73
C GLU A 222 -16.48 -3.17 -15.07
N ARG A 223 -15.96 -4.30 -15.56
CA ARG A 223 -14.68 -4.83 -15.07
C ARG A 223 -13.53 -3.89 -15.33
N GLN A 224 -13.47 -3.26 -16.51
CA GLN A 224 -12.48 -2.23 -16.81
C GLN A 224 -12.57 -1.08 -15.80
N GLN A 225 -13.76 -0.51 -15.61
CA GLN A 225 -13.98 0.60 -14.68
C GLN A 225 -13.58 0.24 -13.25
N GLN A 226 -13.97 -0.95 -12.77
CA GLN A 226 -13.59 -1.44 -11.45
C GLN A 226 -12.07 -1.57 -11.29
N LEU A 227 -11.37 -2.13 -12.28
CA LEU A 227 -9.92 -2.27 -12.24
C LEU A 227 -9.22 -0.91 -12.28
N GLU A 228 -9.73 0.03 -13.07
CA GLU A 228 -9.21 1.40 -13.08
C GLU A 228 -9.39 2.09 -11.73
N GLU A 229 -10.57 1.98 -11.12
CA GLU A 229 -10.83 2.54 -9.79
C GLU A 229 -9.93 1.91 -8.73
N GLN A 230 -9.74 0.58 -8.76
CA GLN A 230 -8.82 -0.11 -7.87
C GLN A 230 -7.37 0.36 -8.07
N ALA A 231 -6.92 0.54 -9.31
CA ALA A 231 -5.58 1.07 -9.59
C ALA A 231 -5.42 2.51 -9.08
N LYS A 232 -6.44 3.37 -9.27
CA LYS A 232 -6.46 4.74 -8.78
C LYS A 232 -6.43 4.80 -7.25
N THR A 233 -7.29 4.05 -6.58
CA THR A 233 -7.41 4.02 -5.11
C THR A 233 -6.19 3.42 -4.42
N ARG A 234 -5.65 2.29 -4.92
CA ARG A 234 -4.42 1.68 -4.38
C ARG A 234 -3.23 2.64 -4.49
N SER A 235 -3.08 3.29 -5.65
CA SER A 235 -2.03 4.28 -5.88
C SER A 235 -2.14 5.49 -4.95
N LEU A 236 -3.36 6.00 -4.73
CA LEU A 236 -3.60 7.09 -3.79
C LEU A 236 -3.26 6.69 -2.35
N LYS A 237 -3.73 5.53 -1.89
CA LYS A 237 -3.45 5.04 -0.53
C LYS A 237 -1.94 4.89 -0.30
N SER A 238 -1.23 4.25 -1.23
CA SER A 238 0.22 4.05 -1.14
C SER A 238 0.98 5.38 -1.18
N SER A 239 0.66 6.27 -2.11
CA SER A 239 1.36 7.57 -2.23
C SER A 239 1.16 8.46 -1.01
N LEU A 240 -0.04 8.52 -0.43
CA LEU A 240 -0.31 9.31 0.77
C LEU A 240 0.42 8.73 1.99
N GLN A 241 0.25 7.43 2.24
CA GLN A 241 0.80 6.80 3.43
C GLN A 241 2.34 6.85 3.42
N THR A 242 2.98 6.38 2.35
CA THR A 242 4.43 6.34 2.25
C THR A 242 5.01 7.76 2.11
N GLY A 243 4.33 8.64 1.38
CA GLY A 243 4.75 10.04 1.21
C GLY A 243 4.75 10.82 2.52
N ILE A 244 3.64 10.79 3.27
CA ILE A 244 3.53 11.50 4.57
C ILE A 244 4.54 10.93 5.58
N SER A 245 4.63 9.60 5.69
CA SER A 245 5.57 8.96 6.61
C SER A 245 7.02 9.33 6.29
N SER A 246 7.41 9.39 5.02
CA SER A 246 8.77 9.80 4.62
C SER A 246 9.09 11.24 5.02
N LEU A 247 8.13 12.17 4.87
CA LEU A 247 8.31 13.57 5.28
C LEU A 247 8.41 13.72 6.80
N LEU A 248 7.55 13.01 7.55
CA LEU A 248 7.59 13.02 9.01
C LEU A 248 8.93 12.49 9.54
N LEU A 249 9.41 11.38 8.96
CA LEU A 249 10.73 10.84 9.27
C LEU A 249 11.84 11.84 8.93
N ALA A 250 11.81 12.45 7.74
CA ALA A 250 12.80 13.45 7.34
C ALA A 250 12.86 14.60 8.36
N ILE A 251 11.72 15.13 8.79
CA ILE A 251 11.64 16.20 9.80
C ILE A 251 12.25 15.71 11.13
N GLY A 252 11.88 14.52 11.60
CA GLY A 252 12.40 13.95 12.85
C GLY A 252 13.92 13.78 12.82
N TYR A 253 14.44 13.18 11.77
CA TYR A 253 15.87 12.95 11.59
C TYR A 253 16.68 14.24 11.41
N ILE A 254 16.16 15.21 10.64
CA ILE A 254 16.79 16.53 10.51
C ILE A 254 16.84 17.25 11.86
N GLY A 255 15.77 17.16 12.67
CA GLY A 255 15.75 17.71 14.02
C GLY A 255 16.82 17.10 14.94
N VAL A 256 16.95 15.77 14.92
CA VAL A 256 17.99 15.05 15.69
C VAL A 256 19.39 15.41 15.19
N GLY A 257 19.61 15.44 13.88
CA GLY A 257 20.90 15.81 13.28
C GLY A 257 21.31 17.25 13.64
N PHE A 258 20.40 18.21 13.51
CA PHE A 258 20.67 19.61 13.80
C PHE A 258 20.97 19.86 15.29
N THR A 259 20.22 19.24 16.19
CA THR A 259 20.44 19.37 17.64
C THR A 259 21.74 18.71 18.07
N GLY A 260 22.07 17.53 17.55
CA GLY A 260 23.31 16.84 17.83
C GLY A 260 24.55 17.59 17.32
N LEU A 261 24.52 18.08 16.08
CA LEU A 261 25.64 18.85 15.50
C LEU A 261 25.86 20.21 16.19
N LYS A 262 24.80 20.86 16.69
CA LYS A 262 24.92 22.04 17.55
C LYS A 262 25.51 21.71 18.92
N GLY A 263 25.07 20.62 19.55
CA GLY A 263 25.55 20.19 20.88
C GLY A 263 27.05 19.85 20.90
N VAL A 264 27.60 19.39 19.77
CA VAL A 264 29.04 19.08 19.61
C VAL A 264 29.85 20.33 19.15
N GLY A 265 29.20 21.47 18.90
CA GLY A 265 29.86 22.74 18.58
C GLY A 265 30.25 22.94 17.11
N ILE A 266 29.75 22.11 16.19
CA ILE A 266 30.06 22.18 14.75
C ILE A 266 29.22 23.25 14.04
N LEU A 267 27.95 23.40 14.44
CA LEU A 267 27.02 24.40 13.89
C LEU A 267 26.89 25.66 14.75
N GLY A 268 27.58 25.72 15.89
CA GLY A 268 27.60 26.87 16.79
C GLY A 268 28.77 27.80 16.46
N GLY A 269 28.51 28.91 15.76
CA GLY A 269 29.50 29.97 15.52
C GLY A 269 30.17 30.38 16.84
N GLY A 270 31.50 30.25 16.89
CA GLY A 270 32.30 30.51 18.07
C GLY A 270 32.16 31.94 18.56
N ARG A 271 31.35 32.17 19.60
CA ARG A 271 31.49 33.34 20.46
C ARG A 271 32.65 33.08 21.42
N ARG A 272 33.88 33.30 20.95
CA ARG A 272 35.02 33.53 21.84
C ARG A 272 34.68 34.79 22.65
N LYS A 273 34.50 34.65 23.97
CA LYS A 273 34.50 35.81 24.87
C LYS A 273 35.86 36.50 24.71
N PRO A 274 35.92 37.83 24.51
CA PRO A 274 37.19 38.53 24.51
C PRO A 274 37.86 38.38 25.89
N PRO A 275 39.19 38.30 25.96
CA PRO A 275 39.90 38.27 27.24
C PRO A 275 39.57 39.55 28.01
N ALA A 276 39.22 39.41 29.28
CA ALA A 276 39.15 40.53 30.19
C ALA A 276 40.57 41.09 30.33
N GLY A 277 40.74 42.35 29.92
CA GLY A 277 41.93 43.14 30.22
C GLY A 277 41.96 43.56 31.68
#